data_AF-A0A2N2P905-F1
#
_entry.id   AF-A0A2N2P905-F1
#
_cell.length_a   1.000
_cell.length_b   1.000
_cell.length_c   1.000
_cell.angle_alpha   90.00
_cell.angle_beta   90.00
_cell.angle_gamma   90.00
#
_symmetry.space_group_name_H-M   'P 1'
#
loop_
_entity.id
_entity.type
_entity.pdbx_description
1 polymer ?
#
loop_
_entity_poly.entity_id
_entity_poly.type
_entity_poly.pdbx_seq_one_letter_code
_entity_poly.pdbx_strand_id
1 'polypeptide(L)'
;MDKVDQPDHEQKVKRNNIFKRLGFFGTGFCVLFFLIVAVGAGFSVDHLSRSDPNFCASCHNMTGHVDSYLHSNHMDNVHLKVGVGCKDCHSDYKVQDEVSSLVNYISGNYQQPFEKIKVKDDMCLKCHISMEYQADSTDYLFRNPHRSHWDSLRCTSCHFSHAEQVDYCSSCHDNGGQRMTGSEITPRFDVLLKDETDIMEDSIKQ
;
A
#
# COMPACT_ATOMS: atom_id res chain seq x y z
N MET A 1 -14.00 10.64 88.81
CA MET A 1 -14.81 11.19 87.68
C MET A 1 -13.83 11.30 86.55
N ASP A 2 -13.55 10.15 85.94
CA ASP A 2 -12.38 9.97 85.09
C ASP A 2 -12.77 10.30 83.66
N LYS A 3 -12.01 11.23 83.07
CA LYS A 3 -12.17 11.64 81.67
C LYS A 3 -11.72 10.48 80.79
N VAL A 4 -12.65 9.92 80.04
CA VAL A 4 -12.36 8.99 78.94
C VAL A 4 -11.77 9.83 77.79
N ASP A 5 -10.45 9.70 77.58
CA ASP A 5 -9.78 10.23 76.39
C ASP A 5 -10.35 9.56 75.13
N GLN A 6 -10.67 10.36 74.10
CA GLN A 6 -11.14 9.91 72.78
C GLN A 6 -9.99 9.94 71.74
N PRO A 7 -9.16 8.89 71.61
CA PRO A 7 -8.13 8.79 70.58
C PRO A 7 -8.65 8.27 69.22
N ASP A 8 -9.92 7.89 69.10
CA ASP A 8 -10.44 7.11 67.97
C ASP A 8 -10.77 7.94 66.71
N HIS A 9 -11.19 9.20 66.88
CA HIS A 9 -11.64 10.05 65.78
C HIS A 9 -10.48 10.58 64.92
N GLU A 10 -9.37 11.00 65.55
CA GLU A 10 -8.22 11.59 64.84
C GLU A 10 -7.46 10.54 64.01
N GLN A 11 -7.36 9.31 64.52
CA GLN A 11 -6.71 8.19 63.83
C GLN A 11 -7.51 7.74 62.59
N LYS A 12 -8.86 7.75 62.67
CA LYS A 12 -9.75 7.45 61.54
C LYS A 12 -9.60 8.46 60.40
N VAL A 13 -9.51 9.76 60.70
CA VAL A 13 -9.37 10.83 59.70
C VAL A 13 -8.03 10.73 58.97
N LYS A 14 -6.90 10.53 59.68
CA LYS A 14 -5.58 10.34 59.05
C LYS A 14 -5.53 9.12 58.13
N ARG A 15 -6.09 7.99 58.57
CA ARG A 15 -6.14 6.75 57.77
C ARG A 15 -6.95 6.96 56.48
N ASN A 16 -8.10 7.63 56.56
CA ASN A 16 -8.96 7.90 55.40
C ASN A 16 -8.27 8.81 54.36
N ASN A 17 -7.48 9.78 54.80
CA ASN A 17 -6.74 10.69 53.91
C ASN A 17 -5.55 9.99 53.21
N ILE A 18 -4.90 9.02 53.87
CA ILE A 18 -3.85 8.19 53.28
C ILE A 18 -4.43 7.25 52.23
N PHE A 19 -5.55 6.57 52.52
CA PHE A 19 -6.22 5.70 51.55
C PHE A 19 -6.78 6.48 50.35
N LYS A 20 -7.30 7.70 50.54
CA LYS A 20 -7.72 8.58 49.43
C LYS A 20 -6.54 9.02 48.55
N ARG A 21 -5.38 9.33 49.15
CA ARG A 21 -4.15 9.68 48.41
C ARG A 21 -3.57 8.46 47.67
N LEU A 22 -3.44 7.31 48.32
CA LEU A 22 -3.00 6.07 47.67
C LEU A 22 -3.96 5.62 46.55
N GLY A 23 -5.27 5.77 46.74
CA GLY A 23 -6.27 5.51 45.71
C GLY A 23 -6.10 6.44 44.50
N PHE A 24 -5.88 7.74 44.72
CA PHE A 24 -5.65 8.70 43.64
C PHE A 24 -4.34 8.46 42.88
N PHE A 25 -3.24 8.17 43.58
CA PHE A 25 -1.95 7.82 42.97
C PHE A 25 -1.99 6.45 42.25
N GLY A 26 -2.68 5.46 42.82
CA GLY A 26 -2.86 4.15 42.18
C GLY A 26 -3.71 4.24 40.91
N THR A 27 -4.79 5.02 40.93
CA THR A 27 -5.63 5.23 39.73
C THR A 27 -4.86 6.00 38.64
N GLY A 28 -4.11 7.03 39.02
CA GLY A 28 -3.25 7.79 38.10
C GLY A 28 -2.15 6.92 37.47
N PHE A 29 -1.54 6.03 38.25
CA PHE A 29 -0.54 5.09 37.73
C PHE A 29 -1.15 4.06 36.77
N CYS A 30 -2.34 3.52 37.07
CA CYS A 30 -3.05 2.62 36.16
C CYS A 30 -3.38 3.31 34.84
N VAL A 31 -3.92 4.52 34.87
CA VAL A 31 -4.23 5.29 33.65
C VAL A 31 -2.95 5.54 32.84
N LEU A 32 -1.87 5.97 33.49
CA LEU A 32 -0.59 6.20 32.83
C LEU A 32 -0.03 4.91 32.21
N PHE A 33 -0.11 3.79 32.92
CA PHE A 33 0.31 2.49 32.41
C PHE A 33 -0.48 2.08 31.16
N PHE A 34 -1.82 2.18 31.19
CA PHE A 34 -2.65 1.88 30.02
C PHE A 34 -2.34 2.80 28.83
N LEU A 35 -2.08 4.09 29.08
CA LEU A 35 -1.68 5.03 28.03
C LEU A 35 -0.34 4.63 27.40
N ILE A 36 0.67 4.27 28.20
CA ILE A 36 1.97 3.82 27.71
C ILE A 36 1.82 2.54 26.87
N VAL A 37 1.04 1.57 27.35
CA VAL A 37 0.77 0.34 26.61
C VAL A 37 0.06 0.62 25.29
N ALA A 38 -0.96 1.49 25.29
CA ALA A 38 -1.68 1.85 24.07
C ALA A 38 -0.79 2.52 23.03
N VAL A 39 0.06 3.46 23.46
CA VAL A 39 1.04 4.13 22.58
C VAL A 39 2.06 3.13 22.05
N GLY A 40 2.60 2.25 22.89
CA GLY A 40 3.56 1.21 22.48
C GLY A 40 2.97 0.22 21.49
N ALA A 41 1.71 -0.19 21.68
CA ALA A 41 0.98 -1.05 20.75
C ALA A 41 0.76 -0.34 19.41
N GLY A 42 0.30 0.92 19.42
CA GLY A 42 0.11 1.70 18.21
C GLY A 42 1.39 1.87 17.39
N PHE A 43 2.51 2.17 18.06
CA PHE A 43 3.81 2.26 17.40
C PHE A 43 4.25 0.92 16.78
N SER A 44 4.07 -0.18 17.50
CA SER A 44 4.39 -1.52 16.99
C SER A 44 3.58 -1.88 15.75
N VAL A 45 2.28 -1.57 15.75
CA VAL A 45 1.40 -1.80 14.60
C VAL A 45 1.81 -0.95 13.40
N ASP A 46 2.09 0.35 13.59
CA ASP A 46 2.56 1.20 12.48
C ASP A 46 3.88 0.67 11.92
N HIS A 47 4.83 0.30 12.78
CA HIS A 47 6.11 -0.24 12.33
C HIS A 47 5.94 -1.52 11.51
N LEU A 48 5.24 -2.54 12.05
CA LEU A 48 5.03 -3.82 11.36
C LEU A 48 4.26 -3.64 10.05
N SER A 49 3.27 -2.75 10.03
CA SER A 49 2.50 -2.47 8.82
C SER A 49 3.29 -1.80 7.69
N ARG A 50 4.49 -1.30 7.98
CA ARG A 50 5.41 -0.71 6.99
C ARG A 50 6.55 -1.67 6.63
N SER A 51 6.93 -2.57 7.54
CA SER A 51 8.11 -3.42 7.38
C SER A 51 7.81 -4.86 6.99
N ASP A 52 6.62 -5.38 7.30
CA ASP A 52 6.23 -6.76 6.99
C ASP A 52 4.95 -6.79 6.13
N PRO A 53 5.04 -7.19 4.85
CA PRO A 53 3.86 -7.29 3.98
C PRO A 53 2.85 -8.35 4.47
N ASN A 54 3.30 -9.36 5.22
CA ASN A 54 2.40 -10.40 5.76
C ASN A 54 1.53 -9.88 6.91
N PHE A 55 1.95 -8.79 7.58
CA PHE A 55 1.23 -8.23 8.71
C PHE A 55 -0.22 -7.86 8.33
N CYS A 56 -0.43 -7.30 7.14
CA CYS A 56 -1.75 -6.92 6.64
C CYS A 56 -2.69 -8.14 6.53
N ALA A 57 -2.19 -9.29 6.10
CA ALA A 57 -2.97 -10.52 5.93
C ALA A 57 -3.33 -11.20 7.27
N SER A 58 -2.70 -10.79 8.38
CA SER A 58 -3.03 -11.32 9.71
C SER A 58 -4.36 -10.79 10.26
N CYS A 59 -4.83 -9.64 9.75
CA CYS A 59 -6.00 -8.91 10.26
C CYS A 59 -6.98 -8.51 9.15
N HIS A 60 -6.53 -8.37 7.91
CA HIS A 60 -7.36 -7.98 6.78
C HIS A 60 -7.38 -9.09 5.73
N ASN A 61 -8.42 -9.10 4.90
CA ASN A 61 -8.52 -10.01 3.76
C ASN A 61 -7.56 -9.60 2.63
N MET A 62 -6.26 -9.80 2.84
CA MET A 62 -5.20 -9.34 1.95
C MET A 62 -4.31 -10.47 1.43
N THR A 63 -4.54 -11.73 1.82
CA THR A 63 -3.66 -12.86 1.50
C THR A 63 -3.31 -12.94 0.01
N GLY A 64 -4.30 -12.82 -0.88
CA GLY A 64 -4.04 -12.87 -2.33
C GLY A 64 -3.25 -11.66 -2.86
N HIS A 65 -3.42 -10.49 -2.27
CA HIS A 65 -2.69 -9.28 -2.68
C HIS A 65 -1.25 -9.27 -2.12
N VAL A 66 -1.05 -9.85 -0.92
CA VAL A 66 0.28 -10.09 -0.36
C VAL A 66 1.03 -11.13 -1.20
N ASP A 67 0.36 -12.22 -1.57
CA ASP A 67 0.95 -13.24 -2.44
C ASP A 67 1.33 -12.66 -3.82
N SER A 68 0.43 -11.86 -4.41
CA SER A 68 0.72 -11.12 -5.64
C SER A 68 1.95 -10.22 -5.49
N TYR A 69 2.02 -9.43 -4.42
CA TYR A 69 3.13 -8.53 -4.15
C TYR A 69 4.47 -9.27 -3.98
N LEU A 70 4.47 -10.42 -3.30
CA LEU A 70 5.69 -11.18 -3.02
C LEU A 70 6.14 -12.07 -4.19
N HIS A 71 5.21 -12.63 -4.96
CA HIS A 71 5.49 -13.76 -5.85
C HIS A 71 5.04 -13.59 -7.30
N SER A 72 4.19 -12.62 -7.62
CA SER A 72 3.71 -12.43 -9.01
C SER A 72 4.71 -11.66 -9.87
N ASN A 73 4.34 -11.43 -11.14
CA ASN A 73 5.01 -10.48 -12.03
C ASN A 73 4.18 -9.20 -12.25
N HIS A 74 3.18 -8.94 -11.42
CA HIS A 74 2.34 -7.76 -11.54
C HIS A 74 3.08 -6.50 -11.03
N MET A 75 2.43 -5.34 -11.20
CA MET A 75 3.04 -4.05 -10.88
C MET A 75 3.41 -3.92 -9.39
N ASP A 76 2.67 -4.57 -8.50
CA ASP A 76 2.98 -4.62 -7.06
C ASP A 76 4.35 -5.30 -6.77
N ASN A 77 4.65 -6.43 -7.41
CA ASN A 77 5.95 -7.11 -7.28
C ASN A 77 7.10 -6.33 -7.92
N VAL A 78 6.85 -5.63 -9.03
CA VAL A 78 7.86 -4.73 -9.62
C VAL A 78 8.22 -3.61 -8.65
N HIS A 79 7.23 -3.05 -7.95
CA HIS A 79 7.44 -2.03 -6.94
C HIS A 79 8.17 -2.56 -5.70
N LEU A 80 7.90 -3.80 -5.27
CA LEU A 80 8.67 -4.47 -4.22
C LEU A 80 10.18 -4.47 -4.55
N LYS A 81 10.56 -4.75 -5.80
CA LYS A 81 11.97 -4.84 -6.23
C LYS A 81 12.74 -3.51 -6.11
N VAL A 82 12.03 -2.38 -6.05
CA VAL A 82 12.61 -1.05 -5.87
C VAL A 82 12.30 -0.47 -4.47
N GLY A 83 11.84 -1.31 -3.54
CA GLY A 83 11.64 -0.93 -2.14
C GLY A 83 10.37 -0.13 -1.85
N VAL A 84 9.39 -0.14 -2.77
CA VAL A 84 8.09 0.51 -2.55
C VAL A 84 7.18 -0.45 -1.79
N GLY A 85 6.74 -0.04 -0.60
CA GLY A 85 5.90 -0.83 0.30
C GLY A 85 4.39 -0.62 0.08
N CYS A 86 3.58 -1.45 0.73
CA CYS A 86 2.12 -1.43 0.57
C CYS A 86 1.51 -0.05 0.85
N LYS A 87 1.96 0.61 1.93
CA LYS A 87 1.43 1.91 2.37
C LYS A 87 1.87 3.10 1.51
N ASP A 88 2.86 2.94 0.63
CA ASP A 88 3.25 4.01 -0.28
C ASP A 88 2.17 4.24 -1.34
N CYS A 89 1.55 3.15 -1.81
CA CYS A 89 0.38 3.18 -2.69
C CYS A 89 -0.95 3.32 -1.91
N HIS A 90 -1.08 2.61 -0.77
CA HIS A 90 -2.27 2.66 0.09
C HIS A 90 -2.19 3.75 1.17
N SER A 91 -1.71 4.94 0.81
CA SER A 91 -1.48 6.03 1.77
C SER A 91 -2.74 6.79 2.20
N ASP A 92 -3.81 6.73 1.40
CA ASP A 92 -5.05 7.47 1.65
C ASP A 92 -6.06 6.74 2.57
N TYR A 93 -5.73 5.52 3.04
CA TYR A 93 -6.59 4.75 3.93
C TYR A 93 -6.65 5.39 5.31
N LYS A 94 -7.84 5.78 5.77
CA LYS A 94 -8.01 6.31 7.12
C LYS A 94 -8.07 5.15 8.12
N VAL A 95 -7.73 5.44 9.37
CA VAL A 95 -7.87 4.48 10.48
C VAL A 95 -9.28 3.87 10.54
N GLN A 96 -10.32 4.66 10.23
CA GLN A 96 -11.69 4.19 10.19
C GLN A 96 -11.90 3.12 9.10
N ASP A 97 -11.32 3.32 7.93
CA ASP A 97 -11.42 2.38 6.80
C ASP A 97 -10.67 1.08 7.11
N GLU A 98 -9.50 1.16 7.76
CA GLU A 98 -8.74 -0.01 8.24
C GLU A 98 -9.56 -0.80 9.27
N VAL A 99 -10.18 -0.14 10.26
CA VAL A 99 -11.03 -0.80 11.26
C VAL A 99 -12.23 -1.47 10.60
N SER A 100 -12.89 -0.79 9.65
CA SER A 100 -14.01 -1.37 8.92
C SER A 100 -13.61 -2.60 8.10
N SER A 101 -12.43 -2.59 7.45
CA SER A 101 -11.97 -3.74 6.68
C SER A 101 -11.61 -4.94 7.58
N LEU A 102 -11.03 -4.71 8.76
CA LEU A 102 -10.83 -5.74 9.79
C LEU A 102 -12.16 -6.35 10.23
N VAL A 103 -13.14 -5.52 10.60
CA VAL A 103 -14.47 -5.98 11.05
C VAL A 103 -15.16 -6.78 9.96
N ASN A 104 -15.11 -6.33 8.71
CA ASN A 104 -15.67 -7.05 7.57
C ASN A 104 -14.99 -8.40 7.36
N TYR A 105 -13.67 -8.50 7.53
CA TYR A 105 -12.96 -9.78 7.43
C TYR A 105 -13.39 -10.77 8.51
N ILE A 106 -13.35 -10.38 9.79
CA ILE A 106 -13.71 -11.28 10.90
C ILE A 106 -15.19 -11.68 10.91
N SER A 107 -16.07 -10.81 10.39
CA SER A 107 -17.50 -11.09 10.30
C SER A 107 -17.91 -11.84 9.04
N GLY A 108 -16.98 -12.05 8.10
CA GLY A 108 -17.27 -12.62 6.78
C GLY A 108 -18.06 -11.69 5.85
N ASN A 109 -18.25 -10.42 6.22
CA ASN A 109 -19.00 -9.44 5.44
C ASN A 109 -18.11 -8.69 4.44
N TYR A 110 -17.45 -9.41 3.54
CA TYR A 110 -16.61 -8.85 2.48
C TYR A 110 -17.06 -9.37 1.11
N GLN A 111 -16.80 -8.57 0.07
CA GLN A 111 -17.19 -8.91 -1.30
C GLN A 111 -16.06 -9.63 -2.04
N GLN A 112 -16.43 -10.57 -2.91
CA GLN A 112 -15.56 -11.23 -3.88
C GLN A 112 -16.28 -11.27 -5.24
N PRO A 113 -15.65 -10.83 -6.35
CA PRO A 113 -14.33 -10.20 -6.41
C PRO A 113 -14.33 -8.83 -5.72
N PHE A 114 -13.17 -8.39 -5.22
CA PHE A 114 -13.02 -7.08 -4.60
C PHE A 114 -13.32 -5.97 -5.62
N GLU A 115 -14.01 -4.92 -5.16
CA GLU A 115 -14.11 -3.69 -5.94
C GLU A 115 -12.72 -3.06 -6.06
N LYS A 116 -12.33 -2.69 -7.29
CA LYS A 116 -11.03 -2.06 -7.54
C LYS A 116 -11.01 -0.67 -6.91
N ILE A 117 -10.06 -0.42 -6.02
CA ILE A 117 -9.85 0.91 -5.47
C ILE A 117 -9.40 1.87 -6.58
N LYS A 118 -9.97 3.08 -6.58
CA LYS A 118 -9.58 4.13 -7.51
C LYS A 118 -8.39 4.89 -6.94
N VAL A 119 -7.19 4.48 -7.34
CA VAL A 119 -5.96 5.19 -7.02
C VAL A 119 -5.81 6.38 -7.97
N LYS A 120 -5.54 7.58 -7.44
CA LYS A 120 -5.32 8.80 -8.25
C LYS A 120 -3.93 8.81 -8.88
N ASP A 121 -3.83 9.43 -10.04
CA ASP A 121 -2.58 9.50 -10.81
C ASP A 121 -1.49 10.26 -10.04
N ASP A 122 -1.88 11.26 -9.23
CA ASP A 122 -0.97 11.99 -8.33
C ASP A 122 -0.17 11.06 -7.41
N MET A 123 -0.72 9.91 -7.01
CA MET A 123 0.01 8.93 -6.21
C MET A 123 1.21 8.39 -7.00
N CYS A 124 0.96 7.95 -8.24
CA CYS A 124 1.99 7.42 -9.12
C CYS A 124 3.06 8.48 -9.42
N LEU A 125 2.62 9.71 -9.68
CA LEU A 125 3.49 10.83 -10.04
C LEU A 125 4.42 11.30 -8.91
N LYS A 126 4.18 10.89 -7.65
CA LYS A 126 5.15 11.12 -6.56
C LYS A 126 6.52 10.53 -6.87
N CYS A 127 6.56 9.41 -7.58
CA CYS A 127 7.80 8.72 -7.99
C CYS A 127 8.04 8.79 -9.50
N HIS A 128 6.97 8.86 -10.31
CA HIS A 128 7.03 8.83 -11.77
C HIS A 128 7.10 10.22 -12.45
N ILE A 129 7.36 11.29 -11.69
CA ILE A 129 7.63 12.66 -12.16
C ILE A 129 6.42 13.33 -12.84
N SER A 130 6.09 12.97 -14.08
CA SER A 130 4.96 13.51 -14.83
C SER A 130 4.57 12.59 -16.00
N MET A 131 3.35 12.76 -16.52
CA MET A 131 2.94 12.08 -17.76
C MET A 131 3.85 12.43 -18.95
N GLU A 132 4.32 13.67 -19.03
CA GLU A 132 5.27 14.12 -20.06
C GLU A 132 6.62 13.41 -19.93
N TYR A 133 7.14 13.27 -18.71
CA TYR A 133 8.37 12.52 -18.47
C TYR A 133 8.22 11.05 -18.85
N GLN A 134 7.08 10.43 -18.54
CA GLN A 134 6.82 9.04 -18.95
C GLN A 134 6.69 8.92 -20.47
N ALA A 135 6.07 9.90 -21.14
CA ALA A 135 6.04 9.97 -22.59
C ALA A 135 7.43 10.06 -23.21
N ASP A 136 8.29 10.95 -22.71
CA ASP A 136 9.67 11.05 -23.21
C ASP A 136 10.49 9.79 -22.90
N SER A 137 10.29 9.21 -21.71
CA SER A 137 10.96 7.96 -21.31
C SER A 137 10.56 6.75 -22.14
N THR A 138 9.45 6.82 -22.88
CA THR A 138 8.97 5.76 -23.78
C THR A 138 8.90 6.22 -25.24
N ASP A 139 9.66 7.25 -25.63
CA ASP A 139 9.67 7.79 -27.01
C ASP A 139 10.18 6.79 -28.06
N TYR A 140 10.99 5.83 -27.62
CA TYR A 140 11.54 4.76 -28.43
C TYR A 140 10.48 3.75 -28.90
N LEU A 141 9.27 3.80 -28.37
CA LEU A 141 8.19 2.91 -28.77
C LEU A 141 7.60 3.41 -30.09
N PHE A 142 7.39 2.49 -31.04
CA PHE A 142 6.75 2.81 -32.31
C PHE A 142 5.37 3.49 -32.11
N ARG A 143 4.60 3.03 -31.12
CA ARG A 143 3.40 3.70 -30.61
C ARG A 143 3.57 3.98 -29.13
N ASN A 144 3.64 5.26 -28.78
CA ASN A 144 3.86 5.67 -27.40
C ASN A 144 2.51 5.77 -26.65
N PRO A 145 2.21 4.86 -25.69
CA PRO A 145 0.93 4.88 -24.98
C PRO A 145 0.76 6.11 -24.07
N HIS A 146 1.87 6.76 -23.69
CA HIS A 146 1.87 7.96 -22.87
C HIS A 146 1.81 9.26 -23.70
N ARG A 147 1.90 9.16 -25.03
CA ARG A 147 1.69 10.27 -25.98
C ARG A 147 0.76 9.82 -27.10
N SER A 148 -0.52 9.68 -26.75
CA SER A 148 -1.57 9.23 -27.66
C SER A 148 -2.53 10.36 -28.03
N HIS A 149 -3.50 10.07 -28.90
CA HIS A 149 -4.60 10.99 -29.21
C HIS A 149 -5.63 11.11 -28.07
N TRP A 150 -5.47 10.34 -26.99
CA TRP A 150 -6.28 10.45 -25.77
C TRP A 150 -5.41 10.97 -24.63
N ASP A 151 -5.57 12.25 -24.36
CA ASP A 151 -4.83 13.03 -23.37
C ASP A 151 -5.26 12.77 -21.91
N SER A 152 -6.43 12.16 -21.70
CA SER A 152 -7.07 11.99 -20.39
C SER A 152 -7.06 10.54 -19.89
N LEU A 153 -6.25 9.66 -20.48
CA LEU A 153 -6.07 8.30 -19.99
C LEU A 153 -5.35 8.31 -18.63
N ARG A 154 -5.94 7.58 -17.68
CA ARG A 154 -5.40 7.43 -16.33
C ARG A 154 -4.34 6.32 -16.30
N CYS A 155 -3.35 6.43 -15.42
CA CYS A 155 -2.35 5.37 -15.23
C CYS A 155 -3.02 4.00 -14.99
N THR A 156 -4.08 4.00 -14.18
CA THR A 156 -4.83 2.79 -13.80
C THR A 156 -5.75 2.23 -14.88
N SER A 157 -5.82 2.86 -16.06
CA SER A 157 -6.56 2.31 -17.20
C SER A 157 -5.83 1.13 -17.84
N CYS A 158 -4.50 1.16 -17.79
CA CYS A 158 -3.63 0.13 -18.37
C CYS A 158 -2.84 -0.62 -17.28
N HIS A 159 -2.40 0.10 -16.24
CA HIS A 159 -1.53 -0.42 -15.20
C HIS A 159 -2.29 -0.86 -13.95
N PHE A 160 -2.29 -2.16 -13.66
CA PHE A 160 -2.97 -2.74 -12.50
C PHE A 160 -1.99 -3.25 -11.45
N SER A 161 -2.19 -2.91 -10.18
CA SER A 161 -1.27 -3.30 -9.10
C SER A 161 -1.23 -4.81 -8.89
N HIS A 162 -2.41 -5.40 -8.62
CA HIS A 162 -2.57 -6.80 -8.21
C HIS A 162 -3.21 -7.67 -9.31
N ALA A 163 -2.92 -7.36 -10.58
CA ALA A 163 -3.46 -8.09 -11.71
C ALA A 163 -2.59 -7.92 -12.97
N GLU A 164 -2.86 -8.74 -13.97
CA GLU A 164 -2.28 -8.60 -15.31
C GLU A 164 -2.55 -7.22 -15.89
N GLN A 165 -1.54 -6.68 -16.57
CA GLN A 165 -1.66 -5.39 -17.24
C GLN A 165 -2.50 -5.54 -18.51
N VAL A 166 -3.14 -4.46 -18.95
CA VAL A 166 -3.95 -4.49 -20.18
C VAL A 166 -3.37 -3.57 -21.25
N ASP A 167 -3.36 -4.08 -22.48
CA ASP A 167 -3.15 -3.25 -23.66
C ASP A 167 -4.49 -2.61 -24.05
N TYR A 168 -4.76 -1.46 -23.44
CA TYR A 168 -6.02 -0.74 -23.64
C TYR A 168 -6.22 -0.34 -25.11
N CYS A 169 -5.17 0.05 -25.82
CA CYS A 169 -5.29 0.55 -27.20
C CYS A 169 -5.73 -0.57 -28.16
N SER A 170 -5.23 -1.79 -27.89
CA SER A 170 -5.62 -3.02 -28.60
C SER A 170 -7.10 -3.40 -28.46
N SER A 171 -7.88 -2.71 -27.62
CA SER A 171 -9.33 -2.90 -27.59
C SER A 171 -10.05 -2.35 -28.82
N CYS A 172 -9.40 -1.45 -29.58
CA CYS A 172 -10.03 -0.77 -30.73
C CYS A 172 -9.25 -0.97 -32.04
N HIS A 173 -7.92 -0.98 -31.98
CA HIS A 173 -7.06 -1.16 -33.15
C HIS A 173 -5.79 -1.89 -32.74
N ASP A 174 -5.09 -2.50 -33.69
CA ASP A 174 -3.77 -3.07 -33.38
C ASP A 174 -2.82 -2.00 -32.82
N ASN A 175 -2.18 -2.30 -31.69
CA ASN A 175 -1.22 -1.43 -31.02
C ASN A 175 0.23 -1.88 -31.22
N GLY A 176 0.48 -2.85 -32.12
CA GLY A 176 1.84 -3.25 -32.49
C GLY A 176 2.57 -4.05 -31.42
N GLY A 177 1.83 -4.82 -30.61
CA GLY A 177 2.40 -5.79 -29.67
C GLY A 177 3.15 -5.16 -28.50
N GLN A 178 2.51 -4.21 -27.81
CA GLN A 178 3.11 -3.56 -26.64
C GLN A 178 3.47 -4.60 -25.58
N ARG A 179 4.74 -4.62 -25.17
CA ARG A 179 5.20 -5.52 -24.11
C ARG A 179 4.70 -5.03 -22.77
N MET A 180 3.95 -5.89 -22.07
CA MET A 180 3.51 -5.63 -20.71
C MET A 180 4.50 -6.20 -19.69
N THR A 181 4.46 -5.65 -18.47
CA THR A 181 5.19 -6.20 -17.34
C THR A 181 4.84 -7.68 -17.14
N GLY A 182 5.85 -8.54 -17.02
CA GLY A 182 5.68 -9.99 -16.92
C GLY A 182 5.62 -10.73 -18.25
N SER A 183 5.43 -10.02 -19.37
CA SER A 183 5.52 -10.62 -20.72
C SER A 183 6.96 -10.89 -21.12
N GLU A 184 7.14 -11.90 -21.99
CA GLU A 184 8.42 -12.28 -22.59
C GLU A 184 9.15 -11.05 -23.18
N ILE A 185 10.48 -11.02 -23.00
CA ILE A 185 11.32 -9.97 -23.57
C ILE A 185 11.53 -10.29 -25.05
N THR A 186 10.59 -9.89 -25.90
CA THR A 186 10.81 -9.93 -27.34
C THR A 186 11.56 -8.66 -27.79
N PRO A 187 12.53 -8.77 -28.71
CA PRO A 187 13.09 -7.61 -29.39
C PRO A 187 11.95 -6.84 -30.07
N ARG A 188 11.98 -5.51 -29.95
CA ARG A 188 10.92 -4.66 -30.53
C ARG A 188 10.97 -4.72 -32.06
N PHE A 189 9.83 -4.47 -32.69
CA PHE A 189 9.66 -4.62 -34.15
C PHE A 189 10.63 -3.73 -34.97
N ASP A 190 11.02 -2.57 -34.44
CA ASP A 190 12.06 -1.70 -35.00
C ASP A 190 13.46 -2.33 -35.01
N VAL A 191 13.77 -3.19 -34.04
CA VAL A 191 15.01 -4.00 -34.02
C VAL A 191 14.95 -5.08 -35.10
N LEU A 192 13.78 -5.69 -35.31
CA LEU A 192 13.59 -6.71 -36.36
C LEU A 192 13.68 -6.11 -37.76
N LEU A 193 13.09 -4.93 -37.99
CA LEU A 193 13.22 -4.22 -39.26
C LEU A 193 14.66 -3.79 -39.54
N LYS A 194 15.42 -3.43 -38.51
CA LYS A 194 16.83 -3.06 -38.64
C LYS A 194 17.69 -4.25 -39.05
N ASP A 195 17.48 -5.42 -38.43
CA ASP A 195 18.13 -6.67 -38.83
C ASP A 195 17.75 -7.07 -40.26
N GLU A 196 16.49 -6.90 -40.66
CA GLU A 196 16.03 -7.22 -42.02
C GLU A 196 16.67 -6.29 -43.08
N THR A 197 16.85 -5.01 -42.76
CA THR A 197 17.54 -4.06 -43.65
C THR A 197 19.05 -4.30 -43.73
N ASP A 198 19.70 -4.72 -42.64
CA ASP A 198 21.13 -5.04 -42.62
C ASP A 198 21.41 -6.34 -43.41
N ILE A 199 20.51 -7.33 -43.35
CA ILE A 199 20.58 -8.55 -44.19
C ILE A 199 20.39 -8.22 -45.69
N MET A 200 19.55 -7.23 -46.01
CA MET A 200 19.28 -6.82 -47.38
C MET A 200 20.41 -5.96 -47.99
N GLU A 201 21.13 -5.17 -47.18
CA GLU A 201 22.31 -4.44 -47.65
C GLU A 201 23.53 -5.35 -47.92
N ASP A 202 23.74 -6.38 -47.10
CA ASP A 202 24.86 -7.32 -47.29
C ASP A 202 24.66 -8.27 -48.48
N SER A 203 23.41 -8.54 -48.86
CA SER A 203 23.07 -9.34 -50.05
C SER A 203 23.14 -8.55 -51.37
N ILE A 204 23.24 -7.22 -51.32
CA ILE A 204 23.45 -6.36 -52.49
C ILE A 204 24.96 -6.07 -52.73
N LYS A 205 25.82 -6.35 -51.73
CA LYS A 205 27.28 -6.13 -51.79
C LYS A 205 28.10 -7.39 -52.14
N GLN A 206 27.46 -8.50 -52.50
CA GLN A 206 28.08 -9.68 -53.14
C GLN A 206 27.75 -9.74 -54.63
#